data_AF-A0A1J1ABM4-F1
#
_entry.id   AF-A0A1J1ABM4-F1
#
_cell.length_a   1.000
_cell.length_b   1.000
_cell.length_c   1.000
_cell.angle_alpha   90.00
_cell.angle_beta   90.00
_cell.angle_gamma   90.00
#
_symmetry.space_group_name_H-M   'P 1'
#
loop_
_entity.id
_entity.type
_entity.pdbx_description
1 polymer ?
#
loop_
_entity_poly.entity_id
_entity_poly.type
_entity_poly.pdbx_seq_one_letter_code
_entity_poly.pdbx_strand_id
1 'polypeptide(L)'
;MSSTTYGVSFGKRFGVTLLAGIPGIVALVGYIYVSTPPTAVPTGLSLPLLAVLSAINPLLLLSVACLLGAYAAPRVGLQSYLINQLGTDAGIWRQLREEVLLAVGIGVIGGVTIVVLDTMLMPFIAQDLPQTVIGANRPTVMSVLAYVPVRILYGGITEELMLRFGLLSMVAFVAWRVTGRRTNNPGPGVMWTAIVVSAVLFGVGHLPALAQSITLTPALIARTILLNAIAGILFGWLYWQKSLEAAMVSHASFHIPLVVLSLVQVALL
;
A
#
# COMPACT_ATOMS: atom_id res chain seq x y z
N MET A 1 15.18 -15.47 -29.40
CA MET A 1 15.51 -15.51 -27.96
C MET A 1 15.14 -14.17 -27.35
N SER A 2 13.94 -14.02 -26.78
CA SER A 2 13.58 -12.78 -26.07
C SER A 2 14.17 -12.85 -24.67
N SER A 3 15.18 -12.03 -24.38
CA SER A 3 15.64 -11.80 -23.02
C SER A 3 14.45 -11.28 -22.22
N THR A 4 13.87 -12.14 -21.38
CA THR A 4 12.86 -11.70 -20.43
C THR A 4 13.56 -10.71 -19.52
N THR A 5 12.97 -9.52 -19.37
CA THR A 5 13.48 -8.33 -18.66
C THR A 5 13.93 -8.56 -17.22
N TYR A 6 13.74 -9.77 -16.69
CA TYR A 6 14.40 -10.29 -15.51
C TYR A 6 15.10 -11.60 -15.88
N GLY A 7 16.42 -11.68 -15.74
CA GLY A 7 17.20 -12.94 -15.88
C GLY A 7 16.93 -13.97 -14.76
N VAL A 8 15.78 -13.88 -14.10
CA VAL A 8 15.43 -14.54 -12.84
C VAL A 8 14.20 -15.43 -13.08
N SER A 9 14.16 -16.64 -12.50
CA SER A 9 13.03 -17.56 -12.68
C SER A 9 11.73 -17.05 -12.04
N PHE A 10 10.57 -17.50 -12.53
CA PHE A 10 9.25 -17.14 -11.98
C PHE A 10 9.16 -17.42 -10.47
N GLY A 11 9.56 -18.63 -10.04
CA GLY A 11 9.52 -19.02 -8.62
C GLY A 11 10.38 -18.13 -7.73
N LYS A 12 11.54 -17.68 -8.23
CA LYS A 12 12.42 -16.77 -7.49
C LYS A 12 11.83 -15.36 -7.39
N ARG A 13 11.18 -14.85 -8.44
CA ARG A 13 10.43 -13.57 -8.36
C ARG A 13 9.31 -13.62 -7.33
N PHE A 14 8.50 -14.69 -7.37
CA PHE A 14 7.42 -14.92 -6.42
C PHE A 14 7.95 -15.04 -4.97
N GLY A 15 8.94 -15.89 -4.74
CA GLY A 15 9.46 -16.15 -3.40
C GLY A 15 10.06 -14.89 -2.76
N VAL A 16 10.87 -14.14 -3.50
CA VAL A 16 11.51 -12.92 -2.97
C VAL A 16 10.50 -11.83 -2.65
N THR A 17 9.52 -11.61 -3.52
CA THR A 17 8.46 -10.62 -3.29
C THR A 17 7.56 -11.02 -2.12
N LEU A 18 7.18 -12.30 -2.02
CA LEU A 18 6.43 -12.80 -0.87
C LEU A 18 7.19 -12.58 0.44
N LEU A 19 8.47 -12.99 0.50
CA LEU A 19 9.30 -12.83 1.69
C LEU A 19 9.48 -11.36 2.09
N ALA A 20 9.58 -10.45 1.12
CA ALA A 20 9.70 -9.01 1.39
C ALA A 20 8.44 -8.40 2.03
N GLY A 21 7.25 -8.95 1.76
CA GLY A 21 6.00 -8.47 2.35
C GLY A 21 5.66 -9.05 3.74
N ILE A 22 6.26 -10.18 4.13
CA ILE A 22 5.97 -10.82 5.44
C ILE A 22 6.23 -9.89 6.64
N PRO A 23 7.33 -9.11 6.70
CA PRO A 23 7.58 -8.20 7.83
C PRO A 23 6.45 -7.21 8.10
N GLY A 24 5.75 -6.73 7.06
CA GLY A 24 4.60 -5.85 7.25
C GLY A 24 3.42 -6.54 7.90
N ILE A 25 3.14 -7.78 7.52
CA ILE A 25 2.10 -8.61 8.14
C ILE A 25 2.46 -8.91 9.60
N VAL A 26 3.73 -9.22 9.89
CA VAL A 26 4.21 -9.41 11.27
C VAL A 26 4.03 -8.15 12.10
N ALA A 27 4.34 -6.97 11.54
CA ALA A 27 4.12 -5.69 12.21
C ALA A 27 2.63 -5.46 12.52
N LEU A 28 1.73 -5.79 11.59
CA LEU A 28 0.28 -5.71 11.79
C LEU A 28 -0.20 -6.65 12.91
N VAL A 29 0.22 -7.91 12.89
CA VAL A 29 -0.10 -8.91 13.93
C VAL A 29 0.39 -8.44 15.30
N GLY A 30 1.64 -7.98 15.37
CA GLY A 30 2.22 -7.46 16.61
C GLY A 30 1.47 -6.23 17.13
N TYR A 31 1.09 -5.32 16.24
CA TYR A 31 0.28 -4.16 16.61
C TYR A 31 -1.09 -4.58 17.16
N ILE A 32 -1.80 -5.51 16.50
CA ILE A 32 -3.09 -6.01 16.98
C ILE A 32 -2.93 -6.66 18.36
N TYR A 33 -1.89 -7.47 18.56
CA TYR A 33 -1.62 -8.12 19.84
C TYR A 33 -1.38 -7.11 20.98
N VAL A 34 -0.65 -6.03 20.73
CA VAL A 34 -0.30 -5.04 21.78
C VAL A 34 -1.39 -3.99 21.99
N SER A 35 -2.16 -3.65 20.96
CA SER A 35 -3.12 -2.53 21.00
C SER A 35 -4.57 -2.93 21.25
N THR A 36 -4.94 -4.20 21.07
CA THR A 36 -6.33 -4.65 21.25
C THR A 36 -6.63 -4.82 22.74
N PRO A 37 -7.56 -4.05 23.33
CA PRO A 37 -7.93 -4.24 24.72
C PRO A 37 -8.71 -5.56 24.90
N PRO A 38 -8.64 -6.21 26.08
CA PRO A 38 -9.35 -7.48 26.33
C PRO A 38 -10.85 -7.43 26.06
N THR A 39 -11.48 -6.26 26.25
CA THR A 39 -12.91 -6.02 26.01
C THR A 39 -13.29 -6.00 24.52
N ALA A 40 -12.32 -5.82 23.62
CA ALA A 40 -12.54 -5.82 22.18
C ALA A 40 -12.27 -7.20 21.54
N VAL A 41 -11.81 -8.19 22.31
CA VAL A 41 -11.59 -9.55 21.80
C VAL A 41 -12.94 -10.27 21.68
N PRO A 42 -13.30 -10.81 20.49
CA PRO A 42 -14.56 -11.53 20.32
C PRO A 42 -14.69 -12.72 21.27
N THR A 43 -15.92 -12.96 21.76
CA THR A 43 -16.22 -14.09 22.65
C THR A 43 -15.78 -15.41 22.02
N GLY A 44 -15.05 -16.22 22.78
CA GLY A 44 -14.52 -17.51 22.31
C GLY A 44 -13.13 -17.44 21.67
N LEU A 45 -12.54 -16.24 21.50
CA LEU A 45 -11.16 -16.08 21.06
C LEU A 45 -10.26 -15.61 22.21
N SER A 46 -8.99 -16.00 22.15
CA SER A 46 -7.92 -15.37 22.94
C SER A 46 -7.25 -14.27 22.11
N LEU A 47 -6.66 -13.28 22.77
CA LEU A 47 -5.91 -12.20 22.09
C LEU A 47 -4.77 -12.72 21.19
N PRO A 48 -3.92 -13.69 21.62
CA PRO A 48 -2.93 -14.28 20.73
C PRO A 48 -3.55 -14.92 19.49
N LEU A 49 -4.68 -15.63 19.65
CA LEU A 49 -5.36 -16.28 18.54
C LEU A 49 -5.93 -15.25 17.57
N LEU A 50 -6.60 -14.21 18.06
CA LEU A 50 -7.10 -13.10 17.24
C LEU A 50 -5.96 -12.45 16.43
N ALA A 51 -4.83 -12.16 17.09
CA ALA A 51 -3.68 -11.56 16.43
C ALA A 51 -3.14 -12.45 15.30
N VAL A 52 -2.98 -13.76 15.53
CA VAL A 52 -2.53 -14.69 14.47
C VAL A 52 -3.55 -14.82 13.34
N LEU A 53 -4.84 -14.92 13.66
CA LEU A 53 -5.91 -15.00 12.65
C LEU A 53 -5.97 -13.76 11.76
N SER A 54 -5.60 -12.58 12.28
CA SER A 54 -5.54 -11.36 11.48
C SER A 54 -4.54 -11.41 10.32
N ALA A 55 -3.56 -12.33 10.36
CA ALA A 55 -2.59 -12.51 9.28
C ALA A 55 -3.16 -13.24 8.06
N ILE A 56 -4.25 -14.00 8.21
CA ILE A 56 -4.75 -14.90 7.15
C ILE A 56 -5.11 -14.12 5.89
N ASN A 57 -5.96 -13.10 6.01
CA ASN A 57 -6.40 -12.30 4.88
C ASN A 57 -5.24 -11.61 4.14
N PRO A 58 -4.36 -10.84 4.80
CA PRO A 58 -3.24 -10.21 4.11
C PRO A 58 -2.24 -11.22 3.54
N LEU A 59 -2.01 -12.38 4.19
CA LEU A 59 -1.13 -13.41 3.60
C LEU A 59 -1.70 -13.99 2.32
N LEU A 60 -3.01 -14.26 2.27
CA LEU A 60 -3.68 -14.74 1.06
C LEU A 60 -3.61 -13.70 -0.06
N LEU A 61 -3.96 -12.45 0.24
CA LEU A 61 -3.91 -11.34 -0.72
C LEU A 61 -2.50 -11.10 -1.25
N LEU A 62 -1.49 -11.08 -0.36
CA LEU A 62 -0.09 -10.93 -0.73
C LEU A 62 0.38 -12.08 -1.60
N SER A 63 0.06 -13.32 -1.24
CA SER A 63 0.45 -14.51 -2.01
C SER A 63 -0.12 -14.47 -3.42
N VAL A 64 -1.42 -14.19 -3.56
CA VAL A 64 -2.07 -14.06 -4.88
C VAL A 64 -1.44 -12.91 -5.66
N ALA A 65 -1.28 -11.74 -5.05
CA ALA A 65 -0.70 -10.58 -5.72
C ALA A 65 0.74 -10.82 -6.18
N CYS A 66 1.59 -11.44 -5.36
CA CYS A 66 2.96 -11.79 -5.74
C CYS A 66 2.99 -12.81 -6.88
N LEU A 67 2.06 -13.78 -6.94
CA LEU A 67 1.92 -14.67 -8.09
C LEU A 67 1.56 -13.91 -9.37
N LEU A 68 0.56 -13.03 -9.28
CA LEU A 68 0.11 -12.20 -10.40
C LEU A 68 1.23 -11.28 -10.89
N GLY A 69 1.96 -10.62 -9.98
CA GLY A 69 3.06 -9.72 -10.30
C GLY A 69 4.26 -10.45 -10.89
N ALA A 70 4.64 -11.61 -10.32
CA ALA A 70 5.74 -12.43 -10.84
C ALA A 70 5.50 -12.90 -12.29
N TYR A 71 4.22 -13.02 -12.69
CA TYR A 71 3.82 -13.26 -14.06
C TYR A 71 3.75 -11.97 -14.89
N ALA A 72 3.01 -10.97 -14.45
CA ALA A 72 2.61 -9.84 -15.26
C ALA A 72 3.68 -8.74 -15.37
N ALA A 73 4.34 -8.38 -14.26
CA ALA A 73 5.27 -7.23 -14.22
C ALA A 73 6.38 -7.30 -15.30
N PRO A 74 7.07 -8.45 -15.50
CA PRO A 74 8.06 -8.60 -16.58
C PRO A 74 7.48 -8.40 -17.99
N ARG A 75 6.22 -8.79 -18.18
CA ARG A 75 5.55 -8.77 -19.49
C ARG A 75 5.08 -7.37 -19.88
N VAL A 76 4.87 -6.50 -18.90
CA VAL A 76 4.51 -5.09 -19.10
C VAL A 76 5.69 -4.14 -18.94
N GLY A 77 6.90 -4.67 -18.72
CA GLY A 77 8.14 -3.90 -18.63
C GLY A 77 8.36 -3.15 -17.32
N LEU A 78 7.56 -3.42 -16.28
CA LEU A 78 7.71 -2.80 -14.96
C LEU A 78 8.94 -3.36 -14.23
N GLN A 79 9.62 -2.49 -13.47
CA GLN A 79 10.95 -2.76 -12.91
C GLN A 79 10.95 -2.92 -11.39
N SER A 80 11.84 -3.76 -10.86
CA SER A 80 12.07 -3.90 -9.41
C SER A 80 13.53 -4.26 -9.18
N TYR A 81 14.21 -3.45 -8.39
CA TYR A 81 15.60 -3.65 -8.02
C TYR A 81 15.78 -4.87 -7.11
N LEU A 82 14.81 -5.15 -6.23
CA LEU A 82 14.79 -6.34 -5.39
C LEU A 82 14.83 -7.62 -6.24
N ILE A 83 14.09 -7.64 -7.36
CA ILE A 83 14.08 -8.79 -8.27
C ILE A 83 15.33 -8.78 -9.16
N ASN A 84 15.75 -7.61 -9.67
CA ASN A 84 16.89 -7.48 -10.59
C ASN A 84 18.25 -7.78 -9.93
N GLN A 85 18.43 -7.47 -8.64
CA GLN A 85 19.68 -7.72 -7.91
C GLN A 85 20.05 -9.22 -7.88
N LEU A 86 19.08 -10.10 -8.03
CA LEU A 86 19.29 -11.54 -8.09
C LEU A 86 19.98 -12.02 -9.39
N GLY A 87 20.20 -11.12 -10.35
CA GLY A 87 20.86 -11.37 -11.63
C GLY A 87 22.01 -10.41 -11.97
N THR A 88 22.35 -9.44 -11.10
CA THR A 88 23.45 -8.48 -11.33
C THR A 88 24.13 -8.09 -10.02
N ASP A 89 25.46 -7.89 -10.03
CA ASP A 89 26.25 -7.42 -8.86
C ASP A 89 25.98 -5.94 -8.46
N ALA A 90 25.03 -5.27 -9.13
CA ALA A 90 24.65 -3.91 -8.80
C ALA A 90 23.77 -3.88 -7.53
N GLY A 91 24.29 -3.36 -6.42
CA GLY A 91 23.53 -3.21 -5.17
C GLY A 91 22.24 -2.38 -5.33
N ILE A 92 21.14 -2.80 -4.68
CA ILE A 92 19.84 -2.07 -4.67
C ILE A 92 20.03 -0.59 -4.35
N TRP A 93 20.86 -0.27 -3.34
CA TRP A 93 21.11 1.09 -2.90
C TRP A 93 21.68 2.00 -4.00
N ARG A 94 22.56 1.46 -4.86
CA ARG A 94 23.18 2.23 -5.94
C ARG A 94 22.16 2.66 -7.00
N GLN A 95 21.15 1.81 -7.26
CA GLN A 95 20.09 2.09 -8.23
C GLN A 95 19.03 3.02 -7.60
N LEU A 96 18.63 2.71 -6.36
CA LEU A 96 17.58 3.45 -5.67
C LEU A 96 17.98 4.89 -5.32
N ARG A 97 19.25 5.17 -4.99
CA ARG A 97 19.71 6.52 -4.57
C ARG A 97 19.35 7.64 -5.57
N GLU A 98 19.25 7.30 -6.86
CA GLU A 98 18.93 8.26 -7.92
C GLU A 98 17.43 8.61 -7.93
N GLU A 99 16.59 7.75 -7.33
CA GLU A 99 15.14 7.87 -7.28
C GLU A 99 14.63 8.31 -5.90
N VAL A 100 15.42 8.11 -4.82
CA VAL A 100 15.00 8.38 -3.42
C VAL A 100 14.48 9.79 -3.24
N LEU A 101 15.19 10.82 -3.71
CA LEU A 101 14.80 12.21 -3.45
C LEU A 101 13.43 12.52 -4.08
N LEU A 102 13.21 12.05 -5.31
CA LEU A 102 11.93 12.19 -5.99
C LEU A 102 10.83 11.40 -5.29
N ALA A 103 11.10 10.15 -4.90
CA ALA A 103 10.15 9.28 -4.21
C ALA A 103 9.71 9.86 -2.86
N VAL A 104 10.67 10.29 -2.04
CA VAL A 104 10.42 10.96 -0.75
C VAL A 104 9.64 12.25 -0.96
N GLY A 105 10.04 13.08 -1.93
CA GLY A 105 9.35 14.34 -2.24
C GLY A 105 7.88 14.12 -2.62
N ILE A 106 7.60 13.18 -3.53
CA ILE A 106 6.23 12.82 -3.93
C ILE A 106 5.45 12.24 -2.76
N GLY A 107 6.10 11.41 -1.93
CA GLY A 107 5.47 10.83 -0.74
C GLY A 107 5.02 11.90 0.23
N VAL A 108 5.94 12.78 0.65
CA VAL A 108 5.67 13.87 1.59
C VAL A 108 4.62 14.84 1.03
N ILE A 109 4.72 15.25 -0.23
CA ILE A 109 3.72 16.12 -0.87
C ILE A 109 2.36 15.41 -0.91
N GLY A 110 2.32 14.13 -1.25
CA GLY A 110 1.11 13.31 -1.21
C GLY A 110 0.49 13.26 0.18
N GLY A 111 1.30 13.04 1.22
CA GLY A 111 0.85 13.00 2.61
C GLY A 111 0.25 14.32 3.08
N VAL A 112 0.92 15.44 2.75
CA VAL A 112 0.38 16.80 3.01
C VAL A 112 -0.92 17.03 2.25
N THR A 113 -0.97 16.65 0.98
CA THR A 113 -2.17 16.79 0.14
C THR A 113 -3.35 16.03 0.74
N ILE A 114 -3.15 14.79 1.19
CA ILE A 114 -4.21 14.00 1.82
C ILE A 114 -4.64 14.61 3.16
N VAL A 115 -3.73 15.11 3.99
CA VAL A 115 -4.08 15.82 5.23
C VAL A 115 -4.96 17.05 4.94
N VAL A 116 -4.59 17.86 3.95
CA VAL A 116 -5.35 19.05 3.57
C VAL A 116 -6.73 18.66 3.04
N LEU A 117 -6.80 17.74 2.08
CA LEU A 117 -8.06 17.29 1.51
C LEU A 117 -8.96 16.65 2.57
N ASP A 118 -8.40 15.85 3.46
CA ASP A 118 -9.16 15.23 4.54
C ASP A 118 -9.78 16.29 5.47
N THR A 119 -8.99 17.30 5.84
CA THR A 119 -9.45 18.43 6.66
C THR A 119 -10.57 19.20 5.95
N MET A 120 -10.46 19.41 4.63
CA MET A 120 -11.51 20.06 3.83
C MET A 120 -12.78 19.22 3.71
N LEU A 121 -12.67 17.89 3.78
CA LEU A 121 -13.81 16.98 3.69
C LEU A 121 -14.53 16.80 5.04
N MET A 122 -13.88 17.11 6.17
CA MET A 122 -14.46 16.96 7.51
C MET A 122 -15.86 17.55 7.70
N PRO A 123 -16.19 18.77 7.24
CA PRO A 123 -17.54 19.34 7.38
C PRO A 123 -18.64 18.50 6.74
N PHE A 124 -18.31 17.68 5.73
CA PHE A 124 -19.26 16.83 5.01
C PHE A 124 -19.42 15.43 5.63
N ILE A 125 -18.51 15.03 6.52
CA ILE A 125 -18.51 13.69 7.15
C ILE A 125 -18.67 13.74 8.67
N ALA A 126 -18.50 14.90 9.32
CA ALA A 126 -18.49 15.01 10.78
C ALA A 126 -19.77 14.48 11.44
N GLN A 127 -20.93 14.60 10.76
CA GLN A 127 -22.21 14.09 11.23
C GLN A 127 -22.28 12.56 11.20
N ASP A 128 -21.50 11.94 10.33
CA ASP A 128 -21.45 10.49 10.13
C ASP A 128 -20.44 9.82 11.09
N LEU A 129 -19.55 10.58 11.73
CA LEU A 129 -18.59 10.06 12.70
C LEU A 129 -19.25 9.91 14.09
N PRO A 130 -19.31 8.68 14.66
CA PRO A 130 -19.76 8.50 16.02
C PRO A 130 -18.93 9.32 17.00
N GLN A 131 -19.57 9.90 18.02
CA GLN A 131 -18.86 10.60 19.12
C GLN A 131 -17.84 9.69 19.84
N THR A 132 -18.05 8.37 19.79
CA THR A 132 -17.07 7.37 20.25
C THR A 132 -15.80 7.34 19.38
N VAL A 133 -15.87 7.60 18.08
CA VAL A 133 -14.68 7.73 17.22
C VAL A 133 -13.97 9.08 17.45
N ILE A 134 -14.73 10.13 17.76
CA ILE A 134 -14.21 11.48 18.03
C ILE A 134 -13.57 11.56 19.44
N GLY A 135 -14.01 10.74 20.40
CA GLY A 135 -13.59 10.81 21.80
C GLY A 135 -12.91 9.58 22.42
N ALA A 136 -13.07 8.36 21.90
CA ALA A 136 -12.65 7.13 22.59
C ALA A 136 -11.19 6.71 22.34
N ASN A 137 -10.50 7.29 21.36
CA ASN A 137 -9.09 7.00 21.07
C ASN A 137 -8.30 8.29 20.92
N ARG A 138 -8.12 9.03 22.04
CA ARG A 138 -7.13 10.12 22.04
C ARG A 138 -5.76 9.49 21.78
N PRO A 139 -5.09 9.83 20.67
CA PRO A 139 -3.78 9.28 20.39
C PRO A 139 -2.83 9.69 21.52
N THR A 140 -2.09 8.72 22.04
CA THR A 140 -0.92 8.96 22.89
C THR A 140 0.34 8.86 22.04
N VAL A 141 1.45 9.47 22.50
CA VAL A 141 2.77 9.31 21.84
C VAL A 141 3.09 7.84 21.65
N MET A 142 2.82 7.00 22.65
CA MET A 142 3.04 5.56 22.59
C MET A 142 2.20 4.90 21.49
N SER A 143 0.91 5.20 21.41
CA SER A 143 0.01 4.61 20.38
C SER A 143 0.41 5.01 18.97
N VAL A 144 0.86 6.26 18.77
CA VAL A 144 1.33 6.76 17.47
C VAL A 144 2.61 6.03 17.06
N LEU A 145 3.60 5.98 17.95
CA LEU A 145 4.88 5.34 17.68
C LEU A 145 4.73 3.82 17.48
N ALA A 146 3.86 3.17 18.24
CA ALA A 146 3.57 1.74 18.09
C ALA A 146 3.00 1.38 16.70
N TYR A 147 2.32 2.31 16.03
CA TYR A 147 1.74 2.08 14.71
C TYR A 147 2.68 2.44 13.54
N VAL A 148 3.79 3.15 13.80
CA VAL A 148 4.77 3.52 12.76
C VAL A 148 5.31 2.29 12.00
N PRO A 149 5.66 1.15 12.63
CA PRO A 149 6.11 -0.04 11.91
C PRO A 149 5.04 -0.57 10.93
N VAL A 150 3.76 -0.51 11.28
CA VAL A 150 2.67 -0.92 10.38
C VAL A 150 2.61 0.01 9.17
N ARG A 151 2.66 1.32 9.38
CA ARG A 151 2.66 2.31 8.28
C ARG A 151 3.83 2.10 7.31
N ILE A 152 5.03 1.86 7.82
CA ILE A 152 6.23 1.74 6.98
C ILE A 152 6.34 0.35 6.32
N LEU A 153 6.13 -0.74 7.08
CA LEU A 153 6.35 -2.10 6.58
C LEU A 153 5.10 -2.68 5.90
N TYR A 154 3.92 -2.49 6.49
CA TYR A 154 2.69 -2.94 5.88
C TYR A 154 2.29 -1.98 4.74
N GLY A 155 2.09 -0.70 5.05
CA GLY A 155 1.74 0.30 4.03
C GLY A 155 2.83 0.46 2.97
N GLY A 156 4.04 0.82 3.39
CA GLY A 156 5.14 1.12 2.47
C GLY A 156 5.68 -0.07 1.66
N ILE A 157 5.52 -1.32 2.10
CA ILE A 157 6.07 -2.49 1.37
C ILE A 157 4.98 -3.49 0.99
N THR A 158 4.20 -3.96 1.95
CA THR A 158 3.22 -5.03 1.74
C THR A 158 2.11 -4.59 0.79
N GLU A 159 1.57 -3.39 0.97
CA GLU A 159 0.52 -2.87 0.08
C GLU A 159 1.06 -2.57 -1.31
N GLU A 160 2.30 -2.09 -1.45
CA GLU A 160 2.92 -1.89 -2.76
C GLU A 160 3.13 -3.20 -3.51
N LEU A 161 3.45 -4.29 -2.81
CA LEU A 161 3.50 -5.62 -3.40
C LEU A 161 2.11 -6.10 -3.85
N MET A 162 1.08 -5.87 -3.02
CA MET A 162 -0.30 -6.24 -3.37
C MET A 162 -0.81 -5.46 -4.59
N LEU A 163 -0.63 -4.14 -4.57
CA LEU A 163 -1.32 -3.22 -5.46
C LEU A 163 -0.50 -2.87 -6.69
N ARG A 164 0.79 -2.55 -6.52
CA ARG A 164 1.64 -2.11 -7.63
C ARG A 164 2.20 -3.34 -8.32
N PHE A 165 2.95 -4.16 -7.58
CA PHE A 165 3.55 -5.35 -8.16
C PHE A 165 2.49 -6.34 -8.67
N GLY A 166 1.47 -6.66 -7.86
CA GLY A 166 0.41 -7.60 -8.25
C GLY A 166 -0.67 -6.99 -9.15
N LEU A 167 -1.56 -6.18 -8.55
CA LEU A 167 -2.79 -5.72 -9.19
C LEU A 167 -2.54 -4.84 -10.43
N LEU A 168 -1.77 -3.76 -10.31
CA LEU A 168 -1.49 -2.83 -11.40
C LEU A 168 -0.81 -3.53 -12.56
N SER A 169 0.21 -4.36 -12.30
CA SER A 169 0.87 -5.15 -13.34
C SER A 169 -0.10 -6.06 -14.08
N MET A 170 -1.00 -6.74 -13.36
CA MET A 170 -1.98 -7.64 -13.97
C MET A 170 -3.05 -6.88 -14.76
N VAL A 171 -3.56 -5.77 -14.24
CA VAL A 171 -4.51 -4.91 -14.96
C VAL A 171 -3.87 -4.35 -16.23
N ALA A 172 -2.63 -3.85 -16.14
CA ALA A 172 -1.88 -3.37 -17.30
C ALA A 172 -1.67 -4.49 -18.34
N PHE A 173 -1.35 -5.70 -17.89
CA PHE A 173 -1.18 -6.85 -18.77
C PHE A 173 -2.49 -7.22 -19.49
N VAL A 174 -3.60 -7.36 -18.76
CA VAL A 174 -4.90 -7.70 -19.34
C VAL A 174 -5.37 -6.61 -20.30
N ALA A 175 -5.35 -5.34 -19.87
CA ALA A 175 -5.74 -4.21 -20.71
C ALA A 175 -4.91 -4.15 -22.00
N TRP A 176 -3.58 -4.35 -21.89
CA TRP A 176 -2.70 -4.41 -23.04
C TRP A 176 -3.07 -5.54 -24.01
N ARG A 177 -3.29 -6.76 -23.50
CA ARG A 177 -3.65 -7.93 -24.33
C ARG A 177 -5.00 -7.76 -25.03
N VAL A 178 -5.96 -7.13 -24.37
CA VAL A 178 -7.28 -6.83 -24.95
C VAL A 178 -7.18 -5.79 -26.07
N THR A 179 -6.24 -4.84 -26.00
CA THR A 179 -6.07 -3.83 -27.08
C THR A 179 -5.55 -4.41 -28.40
N GLY A 180 -5.08 -5.67 -28.44
CA GLY A 180 -4.59 -6.33 -29.65
C GLY A 180 -3.31 -5.76 -30.26
N ARG A 181 -2.67 -4.77 -29.60
CA ARG A 181 -1.48 -4.09 -30.12
C ARG A 181 -0.24 -4.98 -30.03
N ARG A 182 0.43 -5.21 -31.16
CA ARG A 182 1.71 -5.94 -31.27
C ARG A 182 2.93 -5.02 -31.00
N THR A 183 2.88 -4.24 -29.93
CA THR A 183 4.03 -3.45 -29.47
C THR A 183 4.91 -4.29 -28.56
N ASN A 184 6.14 -3.84 -28.25
CA ASN A 184 7.00 -4.53 -27.28
C ASN A 184 6.56 -4.31 -25.83
N ASN A 185 5.88 -3.18 -25.55
CA ASN A 185 5.40 -2.77 -24.22
C ASN A 185 4.00 -2.11 -24.32
N PRO A 186 3.22 -2.05 -23.22
CA PRO A 186 1.99 -1.28 -23.17
C PRO A 186 2.21 0.21 -23.43
N GLY A 187 1.30 0.84 -24.17
CA GLY A 187 1.34 2.29 -24.41
C GLY A 187 0.88 3.11 -23.20
N PRO A 188 1.16 4.42 -23.16
CA PRO A 188 0.80 5.31 -22.04
C PRO A 188 -0.67 5.26 -21.63
N GLY A 189 -1.59 5.19 -22.59
CA GLY A 189 -3.03 5.11 -22.29
C GLY A 189 -3.42 3.85 -21.53
N VAL A 190 -2.79 2.71 -21.84
CA VAL A 190 -3.00 1.44 -21.11
C VAL A 190 -2.47 1.56 -19.69
N MET A 191 -1.27 2.13 -19.53
CA MET A 191 -0.65 2.30 -18.22
C MET A 191 -1.44 3.25 -17.32
N TRP A 192 -1.87 4.40 -17.82
CA TRP A 192 -2.74 5.30 -17.07
C TRP A 192 -4.08 4.67 -16.70
N THR A 193 -4.69 3.91 -17.61
CA THR A 193 -5.93 3.17 -17.30
C THR A 193 -5.69 2.18 -16.17
N ALA A 194 -4.61 1.41 -16.22
CA ALA A 194 -4.27 0.45 -15.16
C ALA A 194 -3.98 1.14 -13.82
N ILE A 195 -3.26 2.26 -13.83
CA ILE A 195 -3.01 3.08 -12.64
C ILE A 195 -4.32 3.56 -12.03
N VAL A 196 -5.22 4.15 -12.81
CA VAL A 196 -6.50 4.67 -12.30
C VAL A 196 -7.39 3.54 -11.76
N VAL A 197 -7.51 2.43 -12.49
CA VAL A 197 -8.33 1.28 -12.05
C VAL A 197 -7.76 0.68 -10.76
N SER A 198 -6.46 0.43 -10.70
CA SER A 198 -5.81 -0.11 -9.48
C SER A 198 -5.90 0.86 -8.30
N ALA A 199 -5.80 2.18 -8.53
CA ALA A 199 -5.94 3.20 -7.51
C ALA A 199 -7.35 3.26 -6.91
N VAL A 200 -8.39 3.12 -7.73
CA VAL A 200 -9.78 3.03 -7.24
C VAL A 200 -9.98 1.73 -6.46
N LEU A 201 -9.48 0.61 -6.96
CA LEU A 201 -9.56 -0.68 -6.26
C LEU A 201 -8.79 -0.69 -4.94
N PHE A 202 -7.68 0.05 -4.84
CA PHE A 202 -6.97 0.28 -3.59
C PHE A 202 -7.88 0.96 -2.55
N GLY A 203 -8.57 2.03 -2.95
CA GLY A 203 -9.55 2.70 -2.08
C GLY A 203 -10.75 1.83 -1.71
N VAL A 204 -11.27 1.03 -2.63
CA VAL A 204 -12.32 0.05 -2.34
C VAL A 204 -11.82 -1.02 -1.36
N GLY A 205 -10.57 -1.46 -1.50
CA GLY A 205 -9.94 -2.45 -0.62
C GLY A 205 -9.84 -2.02 0.84
N HIS A 206 -9.95 -0.71 1.13
CA HIS A 206 -9.98 -0.16 2.48
C HIS A 206 -11.36 -0.19 3.15
N LEU A 207 -12.44 -0.31 2.37
CA LEU A 207 -13.80 -0.25 2.91
C LEU A 207 -14.14 -1.37 3.89
N PRO A 208 -13.71 -2.64 3.71
CA PRO A 208 -13.98 -3.69 4.69
C PRO A 208 -13.37 -3.42 6.06
N ALA A 209 -12.18 -2.83 6.11
CA ALA A 209 -11.53 -2.45 7.37
C ALA A 209 -12.25 -1.27 8.03
N LEU A 210 -12.65 -0.27 7.25
CA LEU A 210 -13.44 0.86 7.75
C LEU A 210 -14.78 0.40 8.34
N ALA A 211 -15.45 -0.55 7.67
CA ALA A 211 -16.74 -1.10 8.11
C ALA A 211 -16.68 -1.83 9.46
N GLN A 212 -15.49 -2.25 9.92
CA GLN A 212 -15.33 -2.86 11.26
C GLN A 212 -15.44 -1.82 12.38
N SER A 213 -15.20 -0.54 12.07
CA SER A 213 -15.10 0.54 13.06
C SER A 213 -16.27 1.51 13.00
N ILE A 214 -16.88 1.68 11.82
CA ILE A 214 -17.92 2.68 11.59
C ILE A 214 -18.91 2.20 10.53
N THR A 215 -20.18 2.55 10.68
CA THR A 215 -21.19 2.33 9.64
C THR A 215 -20.84 3.13 8.39
N LEU A 216 -20.77 2.45 7.24
CA LEU A 216 -20.42 3.09 5.98
C LEU A 216 -21.57 3.97 5.47
N THR A 217 -21.32 5.28 5.35
CA THR A 217 -22.19 6.21 4.63
C THR A 217 -21.64 6.45 3.21
N PRO A 218 -22.47 6.93 2.26
CA PRO A 218 -21.99 7.28 0.93
C PRO A 218 -20.84 8.30 0.97
N ALA A 219 -20.87 9.27 1.90
CA ALA A 219 -19.82 10.27 2.06
C ALA A 219 -18.50 9.63 2.56
N LEU A 220 -18.56 8.73 3.55
CA LEU A 220 -17.38 8.00 4.05
C LEU A 220 -16.79 7.07 2.99
N ILE A 221 -17.63 6.41 2.18
CA ILE A 221 -17.20 5.59 1.05
C ILE A 221 -16.47 6.45 0.01
N ALA A 222 -17.10 7.55 -0.42
CA ALA A 222 -16.53 8.45 -1.42
C ALA A 222 -15.20 9.05 -0.96
N ARG A 223 -15.12 9.54 0.28
CA ARG A 223 -13.88 10.04 0.90
C ARG A 223 -12.79 8.98 0.90
N THR A 224 -13.10 7.79 1.39
CA THR A 224 -12.12 6.70 1.53
C THR A 224 -11.58 6.28 0.16
N ILE A 225 -12.45 6.13 -0.84
CA ILE A 225 -12.02 5.80 -2.20
C ILE A 225 -11.18 6.94 -2.78
N LEU A 226 -11.62 8.19 -2.66
CA LEU A 226 -10.94 9.35 -3.24
C LEU A 226 -9.51 9.53 -2.69
N LEU A 227 -9.36 9.57 -1.36
CA LEU A 227 -8.07 9.82 -0.73
C LEU A 227 -7.07 8.69 -1.04
N ASN A 228 -7.52 7.44 -1.00
CA ASN A 228 -6.67 6.30 -1.37
C ASN A 228 -6.38 6.28 -2.87
N ALA A 229 -7.32 6.67 -3.74
CA ALA A 229 -7.09 6.72 -5.18
C ALA A 229 -6.03 7.77 -5.56
N ILE A 230 -5.99 8.92 -4.87
CA ILE A 230 -4.94 9.94 -5.08
C ILE A 230 -3.56 9.36 -4.76
N ALA A 231 -3.38 8.75 -3.58
CA ALA A 231 -2.14 8.04 -3.23
C ALA A 231 -1.84 6.89 -4.23
N GLY A 232 -2.90 6.15 -4.58
CA GLY A 232 -3.01 5.19 -5.67
C GLY A 232 -2.26 5.60 -6.92
N ILE A 233 -2.68 6.74 -7.47
CA ILE A 233 -2.18 7.34 -8.70
C ILE A 233 -0.71 7.75 -8.56
N LEU A 234 -0.34 8.41 -7.46
CA LEU A 234 1.03 8.88 -7.24
C LEU A 234 2.04 7.72 -7.24
N PHE A 235 1.81 6.69 -6.44
CA PHE A 235 2.75 5.57 -6.36
C PHE A 235 2.67 4.65 -7.58
N GLY A 236 1.48 4.54 -8.22
CA GLY A 236 1.32 3.82 -9.48
C GLY A 236 2.11 4.48 -10.63
N TRP A 237 2.11 5.81 -10.70
CA TRP A 237 2.92 6.56 -11.65
C TRP A 237 4.41 6.40 -11.36
N LEU A 238 4.83 6.48 -10.09
CA LEU A 238 6.23 6.21 -9.70
C LEU A 238 6.67 4.81 -10.10
N TYR A 239 5.87 3.79 -9.82
CA TYR A 239 6.19 2.41 -10.21
C TYR A 239 6.37 2.27 -11.73
N TRP A 240 5.51 2.94 -12.50
CA TRP A 240 5.60 2.91 -13.96
C TRP A 240 6.83 3.65 -14.51
N GLN A 241 7.16 4.82 -13.96
CA GLN A 241 8.26 5.65 -14.48
C GLN A 241 9.64 5.29 -13.91
N LYS A 242 9.67 4.59 -12.78
CA LYS A 242 10.86 4.32 -11.97
C LYS A 242 10.91 2.84 -11.61
N SER A 243 10.66 2.50 -10.36
CA SER A 243 10.79 1.17 -9.80
C SER A 243 9.74 0.90 -8.74
N LEU A 244 9.54 -0.38 -8.41
CA LEU A 244 8.69 -0.78 -7.29
C LEU A 244 9.20 -0.17 -5.97
N GLU A 245 10.51 -0.15 -5.81
CA GLU A 245 11.16 0.36 -4.60
C GLU A 245 11.00 1.89 -4.47
N ALA A 246 10.97 2.64 -5.57
CA ALA A 246 10.63 4.06 -5.52
C ALA A 246 9.18 4.28 -5.05
N ALA A 247 8.22 3.44 -5.50
CA ALA A 247 6.85 3.48 -5.00
C ALA A 247 6.79 3.15 -3.49
N MET A 248 7.54 2.14 -3.04
CA MET A 248 7.67 1.77 -1.62
C MET A 248 8.23 2.89 -0.75
N VAL A 249 9.32 3.52 -1.17
CA VAL A 249 9.93 4.66 -0.48
C VAL A 249 8.95 5.84 -0.42
N SER A 250 8.22 6.09 -1.51
CA SER A 250 7.23 7.15 -1.57
C SER A 250 6.07 6.90 -0.62
N HIS A 251 5.52 5.69 -0.59
CA HIS A 251 4.43 5.34 0.30
C HIS A 251 4.87 5.31 1.78
N ALA A 252 6.07 4.83 2.10
CA ALA A 252 6.61 4.96 3.45
C ALA A 252 6.75 6.43 3.87
N SER A 253 7.24 7.29 2.97
CA SER A 253 7.42 8.73 3.22
C SER A 253 6.09 9.48 3.29
N PHE A 254 5.06 9.00 2.60
CA PHE A 254 3.70 9.53 2.65
C PHE A 254 3.15 9.54 4.08
N HIS A 255 3.56 8.60 4.92
CA HIS A 255 3.12 8.57 6.31
C HIS A 255 3.81 9.58 7.22
N ILE A 256 4.91 10.23 6.81
CA ILE A 256 5.66 11.17 7.66
C ILE A 256 4.77 12.37 8.08
N PRO A 257 4.12 13.12 7.17
CA PRO A 257 3.22 14.20 7.56
C PRO A 257 2.08 13.75 8.47
N LEU A 258 1.54 12.56 8.24
CA LEU A 258 0.44 12.00 9.05
C LEU A 258 0.91 11.66 10.47
N VAL A 259 2.13 11.13 10.63
CA VAL A 259 2.71 10.85 11.96
C VAL A 259 2.98 12.16 12.69
N VAL A 260 3.58 13.15 12.00
CA VAL A 260 3.83 14.48 12.59
C VAL A 260 2.53 15.12 13.05
N LEU A 261 1.49 15.12 12.21
CA LEU A 261 0.17 15.64 12.58
C LEU A 261 -0.39 14.92 13.81
N SER A 262 -0.30 13.59 13.86
CA SER A 262 -0.79 12.79 14.99
C SER A 262 -0.07 13.18 16.29
N LEU A 263 1.25 13.38 16.24
CA LEU A 263 2.05 13.81 17.40
C LEU A 263 1.73 15.24 17.85
N VAL A 264 1.52 16.17 16.91
CA VAL A 264 1.07 17.53 17.22
C VAL A 264 -0.29 17.50 17.91
N GLN A 265 -1.23 16.69 17.43
CA GLN A 265 -2.53 16.51 18.07
C GLN A 265 -2.38 15.97 19.51
N VAL A 266 -1.48 15.02 19.76
CA VAL A 266 -1.20 14.55 21.13
C VAL A 266 -0.70 15.69 22.03
N ALA A 267 0.18 16.55 21.52
CA ALA A 267 0.77 17.64 22.28
C ALA A 267 -0.20 18.79 22.60
N LEU A 268 -1.30 18.91 21.84
CA LEU A 268 -2.31 19.94 22.01
C LEU A 268 -3.51 19.49 22.89
N LEU A 269 -3.58 18.22 23.27
CA LEU A 269 -4.61 17.62 24.13
C LEU A 269 -4.20 17.60 25.60
#